data_AF-A0A949LFI3-F1
#
_entry.id   AF-A0A949LFI3-F1
#
_cell.length_a   1.000
_cell.length_b   1.000
_cell.length_c   1.000
_cell.angle_alpha   90.00
_cell.angle_beta   90.00
_cell.angle_gamma   90.00
#
_symmetry.space_group_name_H-M   'P 1'
#
loop_
_entity.id
_entity.type
_entity.pdbx_description
1 polymer ?
#
loop_
_entity_poly.entity_id
_entity_poly.type
_entity_poly.pdbx_seq_one_letter_code
_entity_poly.pdbx_strand_id
1 'polypeptide(L)'
;MPLDHSVYPEVAQPPHDLPTPVAQADYLHRVCAAFDFGIFPEREDWDRFAGWRAVFDAYPLPDSPAYHTFRAWYRWPPVARGTCGLTPPWRVQDLREGRGDPCEHSV
;
A
#
# COMPACT_ATOMS: atom_id res chain seq x y z
N MET A 1 19.03 2.23 -10.55
CA MET A 1 18.08 3.36 -10.67
C MET A 1 17.97 4.05 -9.32
N PRO A 2 17.84 5.38 -9.29
CA PRO A 2 17.76 6.14 -8.04
C PRO A 2 16.48 5.82 -7.25
N LEU A 3 16.52 6.02 -5.93
CA LEU A 3 15.34 5.97 -5.07
C LEU A 3 14.56 7.28 -5.19
N ASP A 4 13.24 7.21 -5.08
CA ASP A 4 12.43 8.40 -4.92
C ASP A 4 12.64 8.97 -3.52
N HIS A 5 13.33 10.10 -3.44
CA HIS A 5 13.60 10.76 -2.17
C HIS A 5 12.42 11.61 -1.69
N SER A 6 11.43 11.88 -2.53
CA SER A 6 10.26 12.70 -2.17
C SER A 6 9.41 12.05 -1.07
N VAL A 7 9.48 10.72 -0.92
CA VAL A 7 8.81 9.94 0.12
C VAL A 7 9.50 10.02 1.50
N TYR A 8 10.59 10.78 1.61
CA TYR A 8 11.32 11.08 2.85
C TYR A 8 11.34 12.60 3.16
N PRO A 9 10.19 13.27 3.25
CA PRO A 9 10.15 14.73 3.46
C PRO A 9 10.75 15.18 4.79
N GLU A 10 10.81 14.30 5.79
CA GLU A 10 11.31 14.57 7.13
C GLU A 10 12.81 14.31 7.31
N VAL A 11 13.45 13.61 6.37
CA VAL A 11 14.84 13.17 6.50
C VAL A 11 15.75 14.13 5.72
N ALA A 12 16.65 14.81 6.44
CA ALA A 12 17.58 15.76 5.82
C ALA A 12 18.52 15.11 4.78
N GLN A 13 18.84 13.83 4.96
CA GLN A 13 19.63 13.01 4.05
C GLN A 13 18.93 11.67 3.80
N PRO A 14 18.05 11.60 2.78
CA PRO A 14 17.36 10.37 2.42
C PRO A 14 18.34 9.24 2.08
N PRO A 15 17.98 7.97 2.33
CA PRO A 15 18.84 6.85 2.03
C PRO A 15 19.12 6.76 0.53
N HIS A 16 20.36 6.45 0.16
CA HIS A 16 20.74 6.19 -1.24
C HIS A 16 20.58 4.73 -1.65
N ASP A 17 20.52 3.81 -0.68
CA ASP A 17 20.40 2.38 -0.89
C ASP A 17 19.57 1.74 0.22
N LEU A 18 19.05 0.53 -0.05
CA LEU A 18 18.16 -0.22 0.83
C LEU A 18 18.75 -1.62 1.09
N PRO A 19 19.84 -1.72 1.88
CA PRO A 19 20.63 -2.94 2.01
C PRO A 19 19.94 -4.03 2.83
N THR A 20 18.86 -3.70 3.55
CA THR A 20 18.17 -4.63 4.45
C THR A 20 16.70 -4.78 4.07
N PRO A 21 16.06 -5.94 4.35
CA PRO A 21 14.63 -6.11 4.14
C PRO A 21 13.78 -5.07 4.89
N VAL A 22 14.25 -4.60 6.04
CA VAL A 22 13.59 -3.55 6.83
C VAL A 22 13.63 -2.21 6.10
N ALA A 23 14.78 -1.82 5.53
CA ALA A 23 14.89 -0.60 4.74
C ALA A 23 14.01 -0.66 3.48
N GLN A 24 13.96 -1.83 2.83
CA GLN A 24 13.06 -2.06 1.70
C GLN A 24 11.59 -1.96 2.10
N ALA A 25 11.22 -2.52 3.25
CA ALA A 25 9.86 -2.44 3.78
C ALA A 25 9.45 -1.00 4.14
N ASP A 26 10.36 -0.21 4.73
CA ASP A 26 10.12 1.20 5.03
C ASP A 26 9.89 2.00 3.75
N TYR A 27 10.76 1.82 2.74
CA TYR A 27 10.60 2.46 1.43
C TYR A 27 9.27 2.07 0.77
N LEU A 28 8.93 0.77 0.75
CA LEU A 28 7.66 0.26 0.25
C LEU A 28 6.47 0.92 0.96
N HIS A 29 6.50 1.00 2.28
CA HIS A 29 5.44 1.62 3.06
C HIS A 29 5.23 3.08 2.71
N ARG A 30 6.32 3.84 2.53
CA ARG A 30 6.24 5.26 2.18
C ARG A 30 5.72 5.50 0.77
N VAL A 31 6.15 4.69 -0.20
CA VAL A 31 5.63 4.73 -1.57
C VAL A 31 4.14 4.36 -1.58
N CYS A 32 3.75 3.30 -0.87
CA CYS A 32 2.33 2.94 -0.73
C CYS A 32 1.51 4.05 -0.09
N ALA A 33 2.02 4.69 0.97
CA ALA A 33 1.35 5.79 1.63
C ALA A 33 1.15 6.98 0.68
N ALA A 34 2.18 7.37 -0.08
CA ALA A 34 2.06 8.42 -1.09
C ALA A 34 1.01 8.06 -2.17
N PHE A 35 1.02 6.81 -2.62
CA PHE A 35 0.09 6.31 -3.64
C PHE A 35 -1.35 6.22 -3.14
N ASP A 36 -1.57 5.83 -1.88
CA ASP A 36 -2.89 5.84 -1.25
C ASP A 36 -3.54 7.23 -1.23
N PHE A 37 -2.72 8.30 -1.28
CA PHE A 37 -3.17 9.70 -1.37
C PHE A 37 -3.04 10.31 -2.77
N GLY A 38 -2.89 9.49 -3.81
CA GLY A 38 -2.94 9.91 -5.21
C GLY A 38 -1.61 10.37 -5.82
N ILE A 39 -0.50 10.17 -5.12
CA ILE A 39 0.85 10.40 -5.68
C ILE A 39 1.35 9.08 -6.27
N PHE A 40 1.29 8.94 -7.60
CA PHE A 40 1.60 7.69 -8.27
C PHE A 40 3.10 7.39 -8.29
N PRO A 41 3.53 6.13 -8.02
CA PRO A 41 4.93 5.71 -8.11
C PRO A 41 5.45 5.79 -9.55
N GLU A 42 6.73 6.13 -9.70
CA GLU A 42 7.40 6.14 -11.00
C GLU A 42 7.74 4.73 -11.48
N ARG A 43 8.05 4.57 -12.77
CA ARG A 43 8.34 3.27 -13.40
C ARG A 43 9.45 2.51 -12.67
N GLU A 44 10.44 3.25 -12.20
CA GLU A 44 11.58 2.83 -11.40
C GLU A 44 11.15 2.07 -10.15
N ASP A 45 10.08 2.51 -9.49
CA ASP A 45 9.55 1.87 -8.29
C ASP A 45 8.83 0.57 -8.62
N TRP A 46 8.07 0.54 -9.72
CA TRP A 46 7.45 -0.69 -10.21
C TRP A 46 8.52 -1.74 -10.56
N ASP A 47 9.53 -1.36 -11.33
CA ASP A 47 10.61 -2.27 -11.72
C ASP A 47 11.39 -2.78 -10.48
N ARG A 48 11.59 -1.91 -9.48
CA ARG A 48 12.23 -2.28 -8.21
C ARG A 48 11.39 -3.27 -7.41
N PHE A 49 10.10 -3.01 -7.25
CA PHE A 49 9.21 -3.85 -6.45
C PHE A 49 8.95 -5.22 -7.06
N ALA A 50 9.11 -5.39 -8.38
CA ALA A 50 8.95 -6.69 -9.03
C ALA A 50 9.82 -7.81 -8.40
N GLY A 51 11.00 -7.46 -7.86
CA GLY A 51 11.91 -8.39 -7.18
C GLY A 51 11.65 -8.60 -5.68
N TRP A 52 10.70 -7.86 -5.09
CA TRP A 52 10.58 -7.71 -3.63
C TRP A 52 9.47 -8.54 -3.01
N ARG A 53 9.02 -9.61 -3.67
CA ARG A 53 7.94 -10.47 -3.13
C ARG A 53 8.18 -10.89 -1.68
N ALA A 54 9.42 -11.25 -1.32
CA ALA A 54 9.75 -11.67 0.04
C ALA A 54 9.53 -10.55 1.08
N VAL A 55 9.80 -9.29 0.71
CA VAL A 55 9.54 -8.13 1.56
C VAL A 55 8.04 -7.89 1.69
N PHE A 56 7.31 -7.95 0.57
CA PHE A 56 5.85 -7.84 0.57
C PHE A 56 5.22 -8.90 1.48
N ASP A 57 5.66 -10.14 1.38
CA ASP A 57 5.13 -11.25 2.19
C ASP A 57 5.51 -11.12 3.67
N ALA A 58 6.70 -10.59 3.99
CA ALA A 58 7.16 -10.41 5.36
C ALA A 58 6.53 -9.19 6.07
N TYR A 59 6.21 -8.12 5.33
CA TYR A 59 5.69 -6.86 5.85
C TYR A 59 4.40 -6.45 5.13
N PRO A 60 3.26 -7.13 5.39
CA PRO A 60 2.01 -6.83 4.72
C PRO A 60 1.41 -5.50 5.17
N LEU A 61 0.84 -4.74 4.21
CA LEU A 61 0.07 -3.52 4.46
C LEU A 61 -1.40 -3.77 4.10
N PRO A 62 -2.18 -4.44 4.97
CA PRO A 62 -3.49 -4.98 4.60
C PRO A 62 -4.55 -3.90 4.36
N ASP A 63 -4.34 -2.69 4.87
CA ASP A 63 -5.25 -1.55 4.72
C ASP A 63 -4.87 -0.59 3.58
N SER A 64 -3.72 -0.81 2.91
CA SER A 64 -3.23 0.06 1.83
C SER A 64 -3.76 -0.40 0.46
N PRO A 65 -4.65 0.36 -0.22
CA PRO A 65 -5.09 0.03 -1.57
C PRO A 65 -3.93 0.01 -2.59
N ALA A 66 -2.90 0.84 -2.43
CA ALA A 66 -1.67 0.82 -3.22
C ALA A 66 -0.94 -0.52 -3.10
N TYR A 67 -0.79 -1.04 -1.87
CA TYR A 67 -0.17 -2.34 -1.63
C TYR A 67 -0.94 -3.48 -2.33
N HIS A 68 -2.27 -3.48 -2.25
CA HIS A 68 -3.12 -4.44 -2.98
C HIS A 68 -2.96 -4.31 -4.50
N THR A 69 -2.80 -3.08 -5.00
CA THR A 69 -2.58 -2.79 -6.41
C THR A 69 -1.27 -3.40 -6.91
N PHE A 70 -0.17 -3.23 -6.15
CA PHE A 70 1.10 -3.87 -6.48
C PHE A 70 0.99 -5.40 -6.51
N ARG A 71 0.36 -6.01 -5.50
CA ARG A 71 0.19 -7.48 -5.48
C ARG A 71 -0.63 -7.97 -6.66
N ALA A 72 -1.71 -7.28 -7.01
CA ALA A 72 -2.53 -7.60 -8.18
C ALA A 72 -1.74 -7.47 -9.48
N TRP A 73 -0.96 -6.39 -9.63
CA TRP A 73 -0.12 -6.13 -10.81
C TRP A 73 0.91 -7.25 -11.02
N TYR A 74 1.61 -7.67 -9.96
CA TYR A 74 2.58 -8.76 -10.01
C TYR A 74 1.97 -10.16 -9.95
N ARG A 75 0.62 -10.27 -9.90
CA ARG A 75 -0.13 -11.53 -9.76
C ARG A 75 0.28 -12.36 -8.54
N TRP A 76 0.60 -11.68 -7.44
CA TRP A 76 0.87 -12.34 -6.17
C TRP A 76 -0.44 -12.64 -5.43
N PRO A 77 -0.46 -13.68 -4.56
CA PRO A 77 -1.65 -13.98 -3.78
C PRO A 77 -2.11 -12.75 -2.99
N PRO A 78 -3.43 -12.45 -2.94
CA PRO A 78 -3.92 -11.32 -2.16
C PRO A 78 -3.68 -11.54 -0.67
N VAL A 79 -3.49 -10.46 0.07
CA VAL A 79 -3.52 -10.50 1.54
C VAL A 79 -4.93 -10.19 2.02
N ALA A 80 -5.32 -10.76 3.17
CA ALA A 80 -6.58 -10.39 3.79
C ALA A 80 -6.59 -8.88 4.05
N ARG A 81 -7.66 -8.20 3.59
CA ARG A 81 -7.86 -6.78 3.91
C ARG A 81 -7.94 -6.62 5.42
N GLY A 82 -7.32 -5.57 5.94
CA GLY A 82 -7.38 -5.30 7.35
C GLY A 82 -8.83 -5.00 7.72
N THR A 83 -9.24 -5.52 8.87
CA THR A 83 -10.46 -5.01 9.50
C THR A 83 -10.05 -3.71 10.16
N CYS A 84 -10.12 -2.59 9.43
CA CYS A 84 -10.14 -1.30 10.10
C CYS A 84 -11.29 -1.39 11.14
N GLY A 85 -10.93 -1.54 12.41
CA GLY A 85 -11.89 -1.78 13.51
C GLY A 85 -12.81 -0.58 13.75
N LEU A 86 -12.62 0.49 12.98
CA LEU A 86 -13.46 1.65 12.93
C LEU A 86 -14.50 1.46 11.82
N THR A 87 -15.77 1.39 12.22
CA THR A 87 -16.86 1.49 11.26
C THR A 87 -16.89 2.91 10.72
N PRO A 88 -16.69 3.12 9.40
CA PRO A 88 -16.70 4.47 8.86
C PRO A 88 -18.11 5.09 9.02
N PRO A 89 -18.22 6.42 9.18
CA PRO A 89 -19.50 7.07 9.48
C PRO A 89 -20.58 6.81 8.43
N TRP A 90 -20.20 6.71 7.15
CA TRP A 90 -21.12 6.41 6.06
C TRP A 90 -21.75 5.03 6.21
N ARG A 91 -21.00 4.00 6.66
CA ARG A 91 -21.54 2.66 6.87
C ARG A 91 -22.55 2.63 8.02
N VAL A 92 -22.30 3.39 9.09
CA VAL A 92 -23.28 3.57 10.18
C VAL A 92 -24.55 4.25 9.66
N GLN A 93 -24.40 5.27 8.80
CA GLN A 93 -25.51 5.99 8.20
C GLN A 93 -26.33 5.09 7.26
N ASP A 94 -25.67 4.32 6.40
CA ASP A 94 -26.32 3.40 5.46
C ASP A 94 -27.08 2.29 6.18
N LEU A 95 -26.51 1.72 7.25
CA LEU A 95 -27.22 0.76 8.10
C LEU A 95 -28.47 1.36 8.75
N ARG A 96 -28.45 2.63 9.17
CA ARG A 96 -29.62 3.33 9.71
C ARG A 96 -30.70 3.56 8.65
N GLU A 97 -30.29 3.80 7.42
CA GLU A 97 -31.17 4.10 6.28
C GLU A 97 -31.61 2.83 5.51
N GLY A 98 -31.15 1.65 5.92
CA GLY A 98 -31.46 0.38 5.26
C GLY A 98 -30.79 0.23 3.88
N ARG A 99 -29.72 0.97 3.61
CA ARG A 99 -28.90 0.83 2.40
C ARG A 99 -27.81 -0.22 2.62
N GLY A 100 -27.68 -1.17 1.71
CA GLY A 100 -26.52 -2.07 1.62
C GLY A 100 -25.53 -1.55 0.59
N ASP A 101 -24.23 -1.74 0.81
CA ASP A 101 -23.21 -1.42 -0.19
C ASP A 101 -23.20 -2.51 -1.28
N PRO A 102 -23.62 -2.22 -2.53
CA PRO A 102 -23.60 -3.21 -3.60
C PRO A 102 -22.19 -3.72 -3.90
N CYS A 103 -21.14 -2.96 -3.59
CA CYS A 103 -19.75 -3.37 -3.74
C CYS A 103 -19.32 -4.41 -2.69
N GLU A 104 -19.95 -4.45 -1.52
CA GLU A 104 -19.70 -5.48 -0.50
C GLU A 104 -20.38 -6.82 -0.82
N HIS A 105 -21.44 -6.78 -1.64
CA HIS A 105 -22.23 -7.96 -2.02
C HIS A 105 -21.85 -8.54 -3.39
N SER A 106 -20.93 -7.90 -4.10
CA SER A 106 -20.45 -8.32 -5.42
C SER A 106 -19.15 -9.13 -5.28
N VAL A 107 -19.25 -10.37 -4.80
CA VAL A 107 -18.14 -11.34 -4.79
C VAL A 107 -18.42 -12.45 -5.79
#